data_AF-A0A2P0QNH4-F1
#
_entry.id   AF-A0A2P0QNH4-F1
#
_cell.length_a   1.000
_cell.length_b   1.000
_cell.length_c   1.000
_cell.angle_alpha   90.00
_cell.angle_beta   90.00
_cell.angle_gamma   90.00
#
_symmetry.space_group_name_H-M   'P 1'
#
loop_
_entity.id
_entity.type
_entity.pdbx_description
1 polymer ?
#
loop_
_entity_poly.entity_id
_entity_poly.type
_entity_poly.pdbx_seq_one_letter_code
_entity_poly.pdbx_strand_id
1 'polypeptide(L)' 'MIKINLLRLLFLAFFVITTPSYSADEPVKQLQVFLKSSNSLTADFKQVLINEAGDPYQTSYGIFYLQRPGK' A
#
# COMPACT_ATOMS: atom_id res chain seq x y z
N MET A 1 18.15 44.22 -11.82
CA MET A 1 17.82 42.94 -12.52
C MET A 1 18.21 41.68 -11.72
N ILE A 2 19.39 41.61 -11.09
CA ILE A 2 19.86 40.43 -10.32
C ILE A 2 18.91 40.03 -9.17
N LYS A 3 18.36 40.99 -8.42
CA LYS A 3 17.43 40.72 -7.30
C LYS A 3 16.11 40.05 -7.73
N ILE A 4 15.60 40.39 -8.92
CA ILE A 4 14.36 39.81 -9.48
C ILE A 4 14.61 38.38 -9.94
N ASN A 5 15.79 38.11 -10.52
CA ASN A 5 16.18 36.76 -10.89
C ASN A 5 16.42 35.88 -9.66
N LEU A 6 16.98 36.43 -8.58
CA LEU A 6 17.15 35.73 -7.30
C LEU A 6 15.79 35.36 -6.68
N LEU A 7 14.83 36.30 -6.68
CA LEU A 7 13.48 36.05 -6.19
C LEU A 7 12.77 34.95 -6.99
N ARG A 8 12.90 34.98 -8.33
CA ARG A 8 12.37 33.92 -9.21
C ARG A 8 13.02 32.56 -8.93
N LEU A 9 14.32 32.53 -8.66
CA LEU A 9 15.04 31.30 -8.32
C LEU A 9 14.56 30.71 -6.99
N LEU A 10 14.31 31.57 -5.99
CA LEU A 10 13.76 31.18 -4.70
C LEU A 10 12.33 30.63 -4.83
N PHE A 11 11.48 31.27 -5.66
CA PHE A 11 10.14 30.77 -5.95
C PHE A 11 10.17 29.41 -6.66
N LEU A 12 11.09 29.23 -7.61
CA LEU A 12 11.25 27.95 -8.30
C LEU A 12 11.74 26.86 -7.34
N ALA A 13 12.72 27.16 -6.48
CA ALA A 13 13.21 26.23 -5.47
C ALA A 13 12.10 25.84 -4.47
N PHE A 14 11.27 26.79 -4.05
CA PHE A 14 10.13 26.53 -3.17
C PHE A 14 9.13 25.54 -3.80
N PHE A 15 8.89 25.66 -5.11
CA PHE A 15 7.95 24.80 -5.83
C PHE A 15 8.44 23.35 -5.99
N VAL A 16 9.76 23.14 -6.04
CA VAL A 16 10.35 21.79 -6.14
C VAL A 16 10.26 21.02 -4.81
N ILE A 17 10.25 21.71 -3.66
CA ILE A 17 10.27 21.06 -2.34
C ILE A 17 8.87 20.59 -1.92
N THR A 18 7.80 21.14 -2.50
CA THR A 18 6.41 20.83 -2.14
C THR A 18 5.82 19.63 -2.89
N THR A 19 6.59 18.95 -3.75
CA THR A 19 6.07 17.76 -4.43
C THR A 19 5.91 16.62 -3.43
N PRO A 20 4.69 16.08 -3.22
CA PRO A 20 4.51 14.93 -2.36
C PRO A 20 5.27 13.75 -2.97
N SER A 21 6.35 13.34 -2.31
CA SER A 21 7.02 12.09 -2.63
C SER A 21 6.14 10.96 -2.13
N TYR A 22 5.47 10.27 -3.06
CA TYR A 22 4.68 9.09 -2.72
C TYR A 22 5.66 7.96 -2.38
N SER A 23 6.02 7.85 -1.10
CA SER A 23 6.92 6.80 -0.63
C SER A 23 6.17 5.47 -0.62
N ALA A 24 6.78 4.45 -1.21
CA ALA A 24 6.31 3.06 -1.11
C ALA A 24 6.19 2.57 0.34
N ASP A 25 6.78 3.27 1.31
CA ASP A 25 6.69 2.96 2.73
C ASP A 25 5.33 3.26 3.35
N GLU A 26 4.57 4.24 2.84
CA GLU A 26 3.30 4.63 3.44
C GLU A 26 2.24 3.51 3.36
N PRO A 27 2.00 2.87 2.19
CA PRO A 27 1.12 1.71 2.10
C PRO A 27 1.56 0.55 3.02
N VAL A 28 2.87 0.32 3.12
CA VAL A 28 3.42 -0.73 3.99
C VAL A 28 3.14 -0.42 5.46
N LYS A 29 3.32 0.84 5.89
CA LYS A 29 3.01 1.28 7.26
C LYS A 29 1.53 1.11 7.58
N GLN A 30 0.64 1.51 6.66
CA GLN A 30 -0.80 1.37 6.85
C GLN A 30 -1.21 -0.11 6.97
N LEU A 31 -0.67 -0.97 6.11
CA LEU A 31 -0.89 -2.42 6.20
C LEU A 31 -0.38 -2.99 7.53
N GLN A 32 0.81 -2.58 7.98
CA GLN A 32 1.35 -3.01 9.26
C GLN A 32 0.47 -2.57 10.44
N VAL A 33 -0.06 -1.35 10.42
CA VAL A 33 -0.98 -0.86 11.46
C VAL A 33 -2.26 -1.71 11.47
N PHE A 34 -2.86 -1.96 10.31
CA PHE A 34 -4.04 -2.81 10.18
C PHE A 34 -3.80 -4.24 10.68
N LEU A 35 -2.71 -4.86 10.24
CA LEU A 35 -2.34 -6.21 10.69
C LEU A 35 -2.08 -6.22 12.20
N LYS A 36 -1.46 -5.17 12.75
CA LYS A 36 -1.18 -5.02 14.18
C LYS A 36 -2.43 -4.83 15.05
N SER A 37 -3.51 -4.28 14.52
CA SER A 37 -4.77 -4.18 15.28
C SER A 37 -5.51 -5.52 15.43
N SER A 38 -5.26 -6.50 14.54
CA SER A 38 -6.02 -7.76 14.52
C SER A 38 -5.28 -8.88 15.25
N ASN A 39 -5.53 -9.06 16.56
CA ASN A 39 -4.87 -10.10 17.38
C ASN A 39 -5.27 -11.52 16.95
N SER A 40 -6.53 -11.68 16.53
CA SER A 40 -7.03 -12.86 15.83
C SER A 40 -7.92 -12.44 14.67
N LEU A 41 -8.01 -13.28 13.64
CA LEU A 41 -8.90 -13.12 12.50
C LEU A 41 -9.44 -14.50 12.11
N THR A 42 -10.76 -14.58 11.96
CA THR A 42 -11.43 -15.74 11.39
C THR A 42 -12.32 -15.26 10.25
N ALA A 43 -12.21 -15.89 9.10
CA ALA A 43 -12.98 -15.51 7.92
C ALA A 43 -13.26 -16.71 7.03
N ASP A 44 -14.49 -16.80 6.50
CA ASP A 44 -14.79 -17.70 5.39
C ASP A 44 -14.09 -17.20 4.12
N PHE A 45 -13.55 -18.12 3.31
CA PHE A 45 -12.92 -17.77 2.05
C PHE A 45 -13.44 -18.61 0.88
N LYS A 46 -13.37 -18.00 -0.31
CA LYS A 46 -13.49 -18.65 -1.62
C LYS A 46 -12.23 -18.34 -2.42
N GLN A 47 -11.52 -19.36 -2.85
CA GLN A 47 -10.36 -19.24 -3.73
C GLN A 47 -10.74 -19.74 -5.13
N VAL A 48 -10.43 -18.94 -6.16
CA VAL A 48 -10.59 -19.33 -7.57
C VAL A 48 -9.22 -19.27 -8.24
N LEU A 49 -8.71 -20.42 -8.66
CA LEU A 49 -7.48 -20.53 -9.43
C LEU A 49 -7.80 -20.35 -10.91
N ILE A 50 -7.08 -19.42 -11.54
CA ILE A 50 -7.23 -19.04 -12.94
C ILE A 50 -5.99 -19.52 -13.70
N ASN A 51 -6.18 -20.17 -14.84
CA ASN A 51 -5.08 -20.64 -15.68
C ASN A 51 -4.50 -19.50 -16.53
N GLU A 52 -3.45 -19.78 -17.30
CA GLU A 52 -2.79 -18.78 -18.16
C GLU A 52 -3.69 -18.25 -19.28
N ALA A 53 -4.71 -19.01 -19.69
CA ALA A 53 -5.71 -18.57 -20.67
C ALA A 53 -6.77 -17.63 -20.05
N GLY A 54 -6.76 -17.44 -18.73
CA GLY A 54 -7.75 -16.63 -18.01
C GLY A 54 -8.98 -17.41 -17.56
N ASP A 55 -9.01 -18.73 -17.76
CA ASP A 55 -10.15 -19.57 -17.37
C ASP A 55 -10.01 -20.08 -15.92
N PRO A 56 -11.09 -20.06 -15.13
CA PRO A 56 -11.12 -20.73 -13.84
C PRO A 56 -10.94 -22.25 -14.01
N TYR A 57 -9.98 -22.84 -13.31
CA TYR A 57 -9.76 -24.29 -13.37
C TYR A 57 -9.98 -25.00 -12.03
N GLN A 58 -9.96 -24.26 -10.90
CA GLN A 58 -10.25 -24.83 -9.59
C GLN A 58 -10.86 -23.79 -8.65
N THR A 59 -11.89 -24.19 -7.91
CA THR A 59 -12.48 -23.39 -6.83
C THR A 59 -12.42 -24.15 -5.51
N SER A 60 -11.95 -23.48 -4.46
CA SER A 60 -11.85 -24.02 -3.11
C SER A 60 -12.57 -23.11 -2.12
N TYR A 61 -13.09 -23.69 -1.04
CA TYR A 61 -13.74 -22.98 0.05
C TYR A 61 -13.14 -23.42 1.38
N GLY A 62 -13.23 -22.57 2.40
CA GLY A 62 -12.81 -22.94 3.74
C GLY A 62 -12.90 -21.79 4.72
N ILE A 63 -12.32 -22.00 5.90
CA ILE A 63 -12.23 -21.00 6.97
C ILE A 63 -10.74 -20.71 7.21
N PHE A 64 -10.38 -19.44 7.14
CA PHE A 64 -9.07 -18.92 7.48
C PHE A 64 -9.01 -18.58 8.96
N TYR A 65 -7.94 -18.99 9.63
CA TYR A 65 -7.66 -18.65 11.02
C TYR A 65 -6.29 -17.98 11.09
N LEU A 66 -6.20 -16.90 11.85
CA LEU A 66 -4.97 -16.22 12.19
C LEU A 66 -5.02 -15.81 13.65
N GLN A 67 -3.93 -16.02 14.37
CA GLN A 67 -3.68 -15.65 15.74
C GLN A 67 -2.23 -15.16 15.86
N ARG A 68 -2.03 -14.00 16.49
CA ARG A 68 -0.69 -13.44 16.67
C ARG A 68 -0.20 -13.58 18.13
N PRO A 69 1.12 -13.79 18.35
CA PRO A 69 2.13 -14.09 17.34
C PRO A 69 2.08 -15.57 16.90
N GLY A 70 1.98 -15.81 15.59
CA GLY A 70 2.14 -17.13 14.97
C GLY A 70 1.15 -18.19 15.43
N LYS A 71 -0.02 -18.24 14.79
CA LYS A 71 -0.94 -19.37 14.61
C LYS A 71 -2.09 -18.95 13.69
#